data_AF-A0A7S3H521-F1
#
_entry.id   AF-A0A7S3H521-F1
#
_cell.length_a   1.000
_cell.length_b   1.000
_cell.length_c   1.000
_cell.angle_alpha   90.00
_cell.angle_beta   90.00
_cell.angle_gamma   90.00
#
_symmetry.space_group_name_H-M   'P 1'
#
loop_
_entity.id
_entity.type
_entity.pdbx_description
1 polymer ?
#
loop_
_entity_poly.entity_id
_entity_poly.type
_entity_poly.pdbx_seq_one_letter_code
_entity_poly.pdbx_strand_id
1 'polypeptide(L)'
;MGNQVGKGANRMAIAAMSNVTHIEKRELAALLGKFKEISGREGNSNMINRTEFGEALSIVGINQNDADILDRLFTMYDKSGDDQINYRDFIVGIAPLISGTHQEKIDFALRLFDSEGSSYMKARDIVNVLSQMNRVASYFGDPVMTEEQITSVVVDVQDMAGGAVDGLNDTVHYVEYIKIISDHPIVNTFITGGGSVQYGMGR
;
A
#
# COMPACT_ATOMS: atom_id res chain seq x y z
N MET A 1 -9.91 -28.96 -32.71
CA MET A 1 -8.91 -27.90 -32.46
C MET A 1 -9.66 -26.60 -32.21
N GLY A 2 -9.29 -25.89 -31.15
CA GLY A 2 -9.88 -24.60 -30.80
C GLY A 2 -10.84 -24.68 -29.62
N ASN A 3 -10.31 -24.73 -28.40
CA ASN A 3 -11.08 -24.31 -27.23
C ASN A 3 -10.55 -22.96 -26.78
N GLN A 4 -11.44 -21.97 -26.81
CA GLN A 4 -11.23 -20.61 -26.34
C GLN A 4 -10.90 -20.65 -24.84
N VAL A 5 -9.67 -20.31 -24.46
CA VAL A 5 -9.35 -19.95 -23.08
C VAL A 5 -9.40 -18.43 -22.99
N GLY A 6 -10.62 -17.91 -22.91
CA GLY A 6 -10.89 -16.57 -22.43
C GLY A 6 -11.63 -16.66 -21.11
N LYS A 7 -11.21 -15.85 -20.14
CA LYS A 7 -11.81 -15.56 -18.82
C LYS A 7 -11.24 -16.35 -17.65
N GLY A 8 -10.41 -15.70 -16.84
CA GLY A 8 -10.14 -16.13 -15.47
C GLY A 8 -8.99 -15.45 -14.72
N ALA A 9 -7.98 -14.93 -15.41
CA ALA A 9 -6.69 -14.67 -14.76
C ALA A 9 -6.48 -13.26 -14.14
N ASN A 10 -7.39 -12.30 -14.31
CA ASN A 10 -7.18 -10.91 -13.88
C ASN A 10 -7.81 -10.53 -12.52
N ARG A 11 -8.10 -11.48 -11.63
CA ARG A 11 -9.03 -11.20 -10.52
C ARG A 11 -8.64 -11.63 -9.11
N MET A 12 -7.46 -12.21 -8.83
CA MET A 12 -7.28 -12.83 -7.50
C MET A 12 -6.47 -12.02 -6.48
N ALA A 13 -5.27 -11.53 -6.78
CA ALA A 13 -4.39 -10.98 -5.73
C ALA A 13 -4.82 -9.62 -5.13
N ILE A 14 -5.76 -8.93 -5.78
CA ILE A 14 -6.21 -7.58 -5.36
C ILE A 14 -7.73 -7.53 -5.10
N ALA A 15 -8.45 -8.57 -5.52
CA ALA A 15 -9.91 -8.66 -5.32
C ALA A 15 -10.29 -9.33 -4.00
N ALA A 16 -9.41 -10.12 -3.38
CA ALA A 16 -9.65 -10.64 -2.04
C ALA A 16 -9.78 -9.46 -1.05
N MET A 17 -8.82 -8.54 -1.05
CA MET A 17 -8.84 -7.32 -0.23
C MET A 17 -10.03 -6.39 -0.48
N SER A 18 -10.44 -6.18 -1.75
CA SER A 18 -11.56 -5.27 -2.07
C SER A 18 -12.95 -5.85 -1.79
N ASN A 19 -13.07 -7.16 -1.54
CA ASN A 19 -14.33 -7.78 -1.13
C ASN A 19 -14.47 -7.90 0.39
N VAL A 20 -13.41 -7.59 1.14
CA VAL A 20 -13.35 -7.72 2.60
C VAL A 20 -13.69 -6.40 3.30
N THR A 21 -13.42 -5.26 2.66
CA THR A 21 -13.73 -3.93 3.20
C THR A 21 -14.50 -3.07 2.22
N HIS A 22 -15.27 -2.09 2.72
CA HIS A 22 -16.05 -1.16 1.90
C HIS A 22 -15.47 0.27 1.94
N ILE A 23 -14.17 0.39 2.16
CA ILE A 23 -13.49 1.66 2.33
C ILE A 23 -13.35 2.39 0.99
N GLU A 24 -13.79 3.65 0.95
CA GLU A 24 -13.66 4.53 -0.22
C GLU A 24 -12.37 5.36 -0.18
N LYS A 25 -11.90 5.78 -1.38
CA LYS A 25 -10.75 6.70 -1.52
C LYS A 25 -10.90 7.98 -0.67
N ARG A 26 -12.13 8.50 -0.58
CA ARG A 26 -12.43 9.72 0.18
C ARG A 26 -12.24 9.51 1.69
N GLU A 27 -12.62 8.34 2.19
CA GLU A 27 -12.48 7.99 3.60
C GLU A 27 -11.02 7.85 3.99
N LEU A 28 -10.19 7.19 3.17
CA LEU A 28 -8.75 7.10 3.42
C LEU A 28 -8.05 8.47 3.37
N ALA A 29 -8.42 9.32 2.42
CA ALA A 29 -7.89 10.67 2.35
C ALA A 29 -8.30 11.51 3.58
N ALA A 30 -9.55 11.37 4.04
CA ALA A 30 -10.03 12.02 5.26
C ALA A 30 -9.31 11.49 6.50
N LEU A 31 -9.05 10.18 6.56
CA LEU A 31 -8.34 9.53 7.66
C LEU A 31 -6.88 10.01 7.74
N LEU A 32 -6.18 10.11 6.61
CA LEU A 32 -4.84 10.71 6.55
C LEU A 32 -4.84 12.16 7.05
N GLY A 33 -5.84 12.95 6.63
CA GLY A 33 -6.01 14.32 7.11
C GLY A 33 -6.19 14.38 8.62
N LYS A 34 -7.00 13.47 9.18
CA LYS A 34 -7.24 13.38 10.63
C LYS A 34 -6.01 12.94 11.41
N PHE A 35 -5.25 11.96 10.91
CA PHE A 35 -4.00 11.56 11.55
C PHE A 35 -2.98 12.71 11.60
N LYS A 36 -2.82 13.47 10.50
CA LYS A 36 -1.96 14.66 10.49
C LYS A 36 -2.43 15.73 11.48
N GLU A 37 -3.74 15.96 11.58
CA GLU A 37 -4.33 16.92 12.50
C GLU A 37 -4.09 16.53 13.96
N ILE A 38 -4.28 15.25 14.29
CA ILE A 38 -4.12 14.72 15.66
C ILE A 38 -2.64 14.68 16.05
N SER A 39 -1.78 14.10 15.21
CA SER A 39 -0.34 14.00 15.49
C SER A 39 0.33 15.38 15.63
N GLY A 40 -0.14 16.37 14.87
CA GLY A 40 0.34 17.76 14.95
C GLY A 40 0.03 18.45 16.27
N ARG A 41 -0.99 18.00 17.03
CA ARG A 41 -1.36 18.58 18.34
C ARG A 41 -0.45 18.09 19.46
N GLU A 42 0.01 16.85 19.39
CA GLU A 42 0.83 16.23 20.44
C GLU A 42 2.35 16.44 20.25
N GLY A 43 2.78 17.04 19.12
CA GLY A 43 4.20 17.23 18.82
C GLY A 43 4.92 15.96 18.38
N ASN A 44 4.21 14.84 18.27
CA ASN A 44 4.71 13.58 17.71
C ASN A 44 4.60 13.62 16.19
N SER A 45 5.75 13.75 15.53
CA SER A 45 5.82 14.18 14.13
C SER A 45 5.10 13.25 13.15
N ASN A 46 5.03 11.92 13.38
CA ASN A 46 4.35 10.99 12.46
C ASN A 46 3.72 9.74 13.15
N MET A 47 3.53 9.78 14.47
CA MET A 47 3.01 8.63 15.22
C MET A 47 1.55 8.91 15.62
N ILE A 48 0.73 7.85 15.61
CA ILE A 48 -0.61 7.86 16.21
C ILE A 48 -0.72 6.69 17.18
N ASN A 49 -1.38 6.91 18.30
CA ASN A 49 -1.69 5.86 19.25
C ASN A 49 -3.06 5.20 18.96
N ARG A 50 -3.34 4.07 19.61
CA ARG A 50 -4.57 3.30 19.39
C ARG A 50 -5.86 4.09 19.73
N THR A 51 -5.79 5.02 20.68
CA THR A 51 -6.94 5.87 21.05
C THR A 51 -7.23 6.90 19.97
N GLU A 52 -6.19 7.60 19.51
CA GLU A 52 -6.24 8.57 18.41
C GLU A 52 -6.71 7.91 17.10
N PHE A 53 -6.26 6.68 16.88
CA PHE A 53 -6.69 5.86 15.76
C PHE A 53 -8.21 5.63 15.77
N GLY A 54 -8.75 5.15 16.90
CA GLY A 54 -10.20 4.94 17.06
C GLY A 54 -11.02 6.22 16.95
N GLU A 55 -10.51 7.34 17.47
CA GLU A 55 -11.14 8.66 17.32
C GLU A 55 -11.20 9.07 15.84
N ALA A 56 -10.11 8.92 15.10
CA ALA A 56 -10.06 9.27 13.68
C ALA A 56 -11.03 8.43 12.85
N LEU A 57 -11.10 7.10 13.09
CA LEU A 57 -12.06 6.22 12.41
C LEU A 57 -13.52 6.66 12.68
N SER A 58 -13.82 7.01 13.93
CA SER A 58 -15.15 7.47 14.35
C SER A 58 -15.52 8.80 13.69
N ILE A 59 -14.57 9.75 13.60
CA ILE A 59 -14.78 11.06 12.97
C ILE A 59 -14.98 10.93 11.46
N VAL A 60 -14.22 10.07 10.79
CA VAL A 60 -14.35 9.82 9.34
C VAL A 60 -15.66 9.10 9.02
N GLY A 61 -16.21 8.34 9.98
CA GLY A 61 -17.45 7.59 9.82
C GLY A 61 -17.24 6.21 9.22
N ILE A 62 -16.05 5.61 9.43
CA ILE A 62 -15.76 4.24 9.02
C ILE A 62 -16.72 3.29 9.74
N ASN A 63 -17.35 2.38 9.00
CA ASN A 63 -18.28 1.42 9.60
C ASN A 63 -17.54 0.45 10.55
N GLN A 64 -18.28 -0.15 11.49
CA GLN A 64 -17.71 -1.00 12.53
C GLN A 64 -16.91 -2.20 11.95
N ASN A 65 -17.38 -2.82 10.87
CA ASN A 65 -16.72 -3.98 10.28
C ASN A 65 -15.35 -3.61 9.69
N ASP A 66 -15.28 -2.49 8.98
CA ASP A 66 -14.03 -1.98 8.42
C ASP A 66 -13.11 -1.49 9.54
N ALA A 67 -13.65 -0.86 10.58
CA ALA A 67 -12.90 -0.45 11.76
C ALA A 67 -12.24 -1.65 12.48
N ASP A 68 -12.95 -2.77 12.63
CA ASP A 68 -12.40 -4.00 13.22
C ASP A 68 -11.26 -4.60 12.38
N ILE A 69 -11.34 -4.50 11.05
CA ILE A 69 -10.27 -4.95 10.15
C ILE A 69 -9.06 -4.03 10.26
N LEU A 70 -9.29 -2.72 10.27
CA LEU A 70 -8.25 -1.70 10.42
C LEU A 70 -7.57 -1.79 11.80
N ASP A 71 -8.30 -2.14 12.86
CA ASP A 71 -7.78 -2.40 14.21
C ASP A 71 -6.84 -3.62 14.26
N ARG A 72 -7.18 -4.69 13.55
CA ARG A 72 -6.28 -5.85 13.40
C ARG A 72 -5.01 -5.50 12.63
N LEU A 73 -5.13 -4.67 11.60
CA LEU A 73 -3.97 -4.17 10.87
C LEU A 73 -3.13 -3.24 11.76
N PHE A 74 -3.74 -2.44 12.64
CA PHE A 74 -3.02 -1.61 13.61
C PHE A 74 -2.11 -2.48 14.49
N THR A 75 -2.64 -3.56 15.06
CA THR A 75 -1.87 -4.51 15.86
C THR A 75 -0.77 -5.20 15.04
N MET A 76 -0.97 -5.43 13.75
CA MET A 76 0.09 -5.96 12.88
C MET A 76 1.22 -4.94 12.66
N TYR A 77 0.93 -3.64 12.66
CA TYR A 77 1.90 -2.57 12.53
C TYR A 77 2.64 -2.26 13.83
N ASP A 78 1.96 -2.33 14.98
CA ASP A 78 2.53 -2.17 16.32
C ASP A 78 3.34 -3.41 16.74
N LYS A 79 4.60 -3.46 16.29
CA LYS A 79 5.55 -4.53 16.67
C LYS A 79 6.17 -4.30 18.06
N SER A 80 6.20 -3.06 18.53
CA SER A 80 6.80 -2.67 19.80
C SER A 80 5.90 -2.95 21.00
N GLY A 81 4.59 -3.05 20.78
CA GLY A 81 3.59 -3.16 21.83
C GLY A 81 3.47 -1.88 22.65
N ASP A 82 3.85 -0.74 22.07
CA ASP A 82 3.71 0.59 22.67
C ASP A 82 2.43 1.30 22.23
N ASP A 83 1.53 0.57 21.54
CA ASP A 83 0.26 1.05 21.02
C ASP A 83 0.41 2.26 20.09
N GLN A 84 1.57 2.40 19.42
CA GLN A 84 1.85 3.49 18.48
C GLN A 84 2.33 2.96 17.13
N ILE A 85 1.86 3.61 16.06
CA ILE A 85 2.28 3.29 14.70
C ILE A 85 2.59 4.54 13.89
N ASN A 86 3.44 4.39 12.88
CA ASN A 86 3.61 5.42 11.87
C ASN A 86 2.38 5.48 10.96
N TYR A 87 1.61 6.57 11.06
CA TYR A 87 0.35 6.68 10.32
C TYR A 87 0.56 6.75 8.80
N ARG A 88 1.72 7.20 8.32
CA ARG A 88 2.01 7.27 6.88
C ARG A 88 2.16 5.87 6.31
N ASP A 89 2.96 5.03 6.98
CA ASP A 89 3.17 3.65 6.54
C ASP A 89 1.87 2.84 6.64
N PHE A 90 1.07 3.10 7.67
CA PHE A 90 -0.23 2.46 7.86
C PHE A 90 -1.23 2.82 6.74
N ILE A 91 -1.44 4.12 6.48
CA ILE A 91 -2.37 4.61 5.45
C ILE A 91 -2.02 4.07 4.07
N VAL A 92 -0.73 4.05 3.73
CA VAL A 92 -0.26 3.51 2.45
C VAL A 92 -0.43 1.99 2.38
N GLY A 93 -0.18 1.28 3.48
CA GLY A 93 -0.40 -0.15 3.57
C GLY A 93 -1.86 -0.54 3.33
N ILE A 94 -2.81 0.26 3.80
CA ILE A 94 -4.25 0.00 3.62
C ILE A 94 -4.83 0.60 2.33
N ALA A 95 -4.06 1.38 1.57
CA ALA A 95 -4.48 1.89 0.26
C ALA A 95 -4.97 0.80 -0.72
N PRO A 96 -4.43 -0.44 -0.75
CA PRO A 96 -4.96 -1.53 -1.57
C PRO A 96 -6.36 -2.02 -1.17
N LEU A 97 -6.86 -1.68 0.02
CA LEU A 97 -8.17 -2.13 0.51
C LEU A 97 -9.34 -1.47 -0.24
N ILE A 98 -9.11 -0.32 -0.87
CA ILE A 98 -10.14 0.36 -1.67
C ILE A 98 -10.59 -0.50 -2.87
N SER A 99 -11.78 -0.20 -3.36
CA SER A 99 -12.22 -0.68 -4.67
C SER A 99 -11.48 0.04 -5.81
N GLY A 100 -11.03 -0.73 -6.81
CA GLY A 100 -10.33 -0.20 -7.98
C GLY A 100 -9.44 -1.24 -8.66
N THR A 101 -8.88 -0.87 -9.81
CA THR A 101 -7.83 -1.64 -10.48
C THR A 101 -6.51 -1.58 -9.70
N HIS A 102 -5.60 -2.52 -9.95
CA HIS A 102 -4.28 -2.51 -9.31
C HIS A 102 -3.52 -1.21 -9.56
N GLN A 103 -3.58 -0.69 -10.79
CA GLN A 103 -2.96 0.57 -11.17
C GLN A 103 -3.54 1.74 -10.38
N GLU A 104 -4.87 1.80 -10.22
CA GLU A 104 -5.51 2.85 -9.41
C GLU A 104 -5.15 2.77 -7.93
N LYS A 105 -4.92 1.56 -7.41
CA LYS A 105 -4.50 1.36 -6.01
C LYS A 105 -3.06 1.81 -5.80
N ILE A 106 -2.14 1.48 -6.71
CA ILE A 106 -0.74 1.92 -6.67
C ILE A 106 -0.66 3.45 -6.83
N ASP A 107 -1.39 4.03 -7.78
CA ASP A 107 -1.50 5.48 -7.95
C ASP A 107 -2.00 6.19 -6.70
N PHE A 108 -3.06 5.66 -6.10
CA PHE A 108 -3.60 6.21 -4.88
C PHE A 108 -2.61 6.12 -3.71
N ALA A 109 -1.93 4.98 -3.54
CA ALA A 109 -0.93 4.77 -2.48
C ALA A 109 0.25 5.77 -2.59
N LEU A 110 0.77 5.98 -3.80
CA LEU A 110 1.86 6.95 -4.03
C LEU A 110 1.41 8.39 -3.76
N ARG A 111 0.19 8.76 -4.20
CA ARG A 111 -0.39 10.07 -3.91
C ARG A 111 -0.64 10.32 -2.43
N LEU A 112 -1.01 9.29 -1.67
CA LEU A 112 -1.17 9.40 -0.21
C LEU A 112 0.17 9.69 0.49
N PHE A 113 1.27 9.14 -0.04
CA PHE A 113 2.61 9.37 0.50
C PHE A 113 3.18 10.74 0.09
N ASP A 114 2.90 11.20 -1.14
CA ASP A 114 3.25 12.52 -1.67
C ASP A 114 2.37 13.63 -1.06
N SER A 115 2.61 13.94 0.22
CA SER A 115 1.83 14.94 0.96
C SER A 115 1.86 16.35 0.34
N GLU A 116 2.92 16.66 -0.41
CA GLU A 116 3.13 17.96 -1.04
C GLU A 116 2.51 18.04 -2.44
N GLY A 117 2.01 16.91 -2.98
CA GLY A 117 1.49 16.83 -4.35
C GLY A 117 2.53 17.20 -5.41
N SER A 118 3.80 16.97 -5.10
CA SER A 118 4.92 17.37 -5.96
C SER A 118 4.99 16.55 -7.24
N SER A 119 4.36 15.36 -7.28
CA SER A 119 4.51 14.34 -8.34
C SER A 119 5.93 13.74 -8.42
N TYR A 120 6.81 14.12 -7.50
CA TYR A 120 8.19 13.66 -7.40
C TYR A 120 8.41 12.97 -6.06
N MET A 121 9.09 11.83 -6.06
CA MET A 121 9.35 11.06 -4.85
C MET A 121 10.68 10.35 -4.96
N LYS A 122 11.39 10.18 -3.84
CA LYS A 122 12.64 9.40 -3.87
C LYS A 122 12.34 7.94 -4.18
N ALA A 123 13.21 7.28 -4.93
CA ALA A 123 13.04 5.87 -5.25
C ALA A 123 12.91 4.99 -3.98
N ARG A 124 13.67 5.27 -2.92
CA ARG A 124 13.52 4.58 -1.62
C ARG A 124 12.12 4.72 -1.01
N ASP A 125 11.46 5.85 -1.25
CA ASP A 125 10.14 6.11 -0.70
C ASP A 125 9.09 5.35 -1.53
N ILE A 126 9.28 5.22 -2.86
CA ILE A 126 8.48 4.34 -3.73
C ILE A 126 8.64 2.87 -3.29
N VAL A 127 9.88 2.43 -3.01
CA VAL A 127 10.14 1.09 -2.44
C VAL A 127 9.37 0.92 -1.14
N ASN A 128 9.43 1.89 -0.23
CA ASN A 128 8.68 1.82 1.03
C ASN A 128 7.17 1.67 0.78
N VAL A 129 6.59 2.47 -0.12
CA VAL A 129 5.16 2.41 -0.47
C VAL A 129 4.76 1.02 -0.94
N LEU A 130 5.49 0.46 -1.91
CA LEU A 130 5.23 -0.88 -2.42
C LEU A 130 5.40 -1.96 -1.35
N SER A 131 6.40 -1.82 -0.47
CA SER A 131 6.62 -2.72 0.66
C SER A 131 5.48 -2.70 1.67
N GLN A 132 4.91 -1.53 1.98
CA GLN A 132 3.75 -1.44 2.88
C GLN A 132 2.51 -2.11 2.27
N MET A 133 2.25 -1.87 0.98
CA MET A 133 1.15 -2.53 0.27
C MET A 133 1.32 -4.06 0.27
N ASN A 134 2.55 -4.53 0.03
CA ASN A 134 2.90 -5.94 0.01
C ASN A 134 2.73 -6.60 1.40
N ARG A 135 3.04 -5.87 2.48
CA ARG A 135 2.85 -6.34 3.86
C ARG A 135 1.38 -6.58 4.19
N VAL A 136 0.50 -5.66 3.79
CA VAL A 136 -0.96 -5.83 4.00
C VAL A 136 -1.52 -6.93 3.11
N ALA A 137 -1.07 -7.05 1.86
CA ALA A 137 -1.43 -8.18 0.99
C ALA A 137 -1.05 -9.53 1.64
N SER A 138 0.15 -9.65 2.22
CA SER A 138 0.59 -10.84 2.97
C SER A 138 -0.37 -11.21 4.11
N TYR A 139 -0.86 -10.21 4.84
CA TYR A 139 -1.79 -10.42 5.96
C TYR A 139 -3.11 -11.08 5.52
N PHE A 140 -3.58 -10.81 4.30
CA PHE A 140 -4.76 -11.43 3.72
C PHE A 140 -4.47 -12.74 2.96
N GLY A 141 -3.21 -13.19 2.95
CA GLY A 141 -2.77 -14.41 2.28
C GLY A 141 -2.55 -14.26 0.77
N ASP A 142 -2.47 -13.02 0.28
CA ASP A 142 -2.19 -12.75 -1.13
C ASP A 142 -0.71 -13.05 -1.46
N PRO A 143 -0.38 -13.37 -2.72
CA PRO A 143 0.99 -13.57 -3.16
C PRO A 143 1.82 -12.29 -2.99
N VAL A 144 3.01 -12.41 -2.40
CA VAL A 144 3.84 -11.26 -2.04
C VAL A 144 5.21 -11.26 -2.70
N MET A 145 5.70 -10.06 -2.98
CA MET A 145 7.03 -9.79 -3.54
C MET A 145 8.10 -9.90 -2.46
N THR A 146 9.32 -10.30 -2.82
CA THR A 146 10.47 -10.10 -1.92
C THR A 146 10.91 -8.63 -1.94
N GLU A 147 11.60 -8.16 -0.90
CA GLU A 147 12.14 -6.79 -0.89
C GLU A 147 13.11 -6.54 -2.06
N GLU A 148 13.88 -7.55 -2.45
CA GLU A 148 14.76 -7.51 -3.62
C GLU A 148 13.96 -7.30 -4.91
N GLN A 149 12.84 -7.99 -5.08
CA GLN A 149 11.96 -7.84 -6.23
C GLN A 149 11.31 -6.46 -6.28
N ILE A 150 10.85 -5.94 -5.13
CA ILE A 150 10.31 -4.58 -5.04
C ILE A 150 11.38 -3.55 -5.43
N THR A 151 12.59 -3.72 -4.91
CA THR A 151 13.72 -2.84 -5.22
C THR A 151 14.06 -2.91 -6.71
N SER A 152 14.07 -4.10 -7.30
CA SER A 152 14.30 -4.29 -8.74
C SER A 152 13.28 -3.53 -9.58
N VAL A 153 11.98 -3.60 -9.24
CA VAL A 153 10.94 -2.84 -9.97
C VAL A 153 11.27 -1.34 -9.99
N VAL A 154 11.71 -0.79 -8.86
CA VAL A 154 11.99 0.65 -8.76
C VAL A 154 13.28 1.01 -9.49
N VAL A 155 14.32 0.17 -9.40
CA VAL A 155 15.57 0.37 -10.15
C VAL A 155 15.33 0.30 -11.66
N ASP A 156 14.55 -0.67 -12.14
CA ASP A 156 14.18 -0.79 -13.55
C ASP A 156 13.44 0.46 -14.04
N VAL A 157 12.57 1.03 -13.20
CA VAL A 157 11.89 2.30 -13.47
C VAL A 157 12.85 3.49 -13.51
N GLN A 158 13.83 3.55 -12.60
CA GLN A 158 14.87 4.60 -12.61
C GLN A 158 15.75 4.52 -13.85
N ASP A 159 16.12 3.32 -14.27
CA ASP A 159 16.91 3.11 -15.49
C ASP A 159 16.15 3.56 -16.74
N MET A 160 14.84 3.29 -16.81
CA MET A 160 13.97 3.83 -17.87
C MET A 160 13.83 5.36 -17.80
N ALA A 161 13.91 5.95 -16.61
CA ALA A 161 13.83 7.39 -16.39
C ALA A 161 15.11 8.17 -16.73
N GLY A 162 16.15 7.49 -17.21
CA GLY A 162 17.44 8.09 -17.56
C GLY A 162 18.61 7.65 -16.69
N GLY A 163 18.41 6.64 -15.83
CA GLY A 163 19.43 6.08 -14.95
C GLY A 163 19.44 6.75 -13.57
N ALA A 164 19.96 6.01 -12.59
CA ALA A 164 20.19 6.53 -11.24
C ALA A 164 21.63 7.04 -11.08
N VAL A 165 21.78 8.28 -10.64
CA VAL A 165 23.04 8.93 -10.24
C VAL A 165 23.35 8.66 -8.75
N ASP A 166 22.35 8.70 -7.87
CA ASP A 166 22.47 8.45 -6.42
C ASP A 166 21.63 7.24 -5.95
N GLY A 167 21.39 6.29 -6.86
CA GLY A 167 20.62 5.08 -6.58
C GLY A 167 19.22 5.41 -6.04
N LEU A 168 18.84 4.80 -4.92
CA LEU A 168 17.50 4.97 -4.35
C LEU A 168 17.23 6.36 -3.74
N ASN A 169 18.24 7.24 -3.64
CA ASN A 169 18.05 8.61 -3.17
C ASN A 169 17.58 9.56 -4.29
N ASP A 170 17.70 9.14 -5.55
CA ASP A 170 17.25 9.94 -6.67
C ASP A 170 15.74 10.11 -6.69
N THR A 171 15.33 11.24 -7.23
CA THR A 171 13.94 11.63 -7.29
C THR A 171 13.34 11.18 -8.62
N VAL A 172 12.21 10.47 -8.55
CA VAL A 172 11.50 9.92 -9.69
C VAL A 172 10.16 10.62 -9.83
N HIS A 173 9.81 10.99 -11.06
CA HIS A 173 8.50 11.54 -11.38
C HIS A 173 7.46 10.41 -11.47
N TYR A 174 7.01 9.90 -10.32
CA TYR A 174 6.27 8.63 -10.21
C TYR A 174 4.98 8.60 -11.04
N VAL A 175 4.38 9.76 -11.33
CA VAL A 175 3.14 9.87 -12.11
C VAL A 175 3.35 9.42 -13.56
N GLU A 176 4.51 9.69 -14.16
CA GLU A 176 4.82 9.24 -15.52
C GLU A 176 5.12 7.73 -15.57
N TYR A 177 5.70 7.20 -14.51
CA TYR A 177 6.08 5.78 -14.43
C TYR A 177 5.02 4.90 -13.77
N ILE A 178 3.87 5.45 -13.37
CA ILE A 178 2.79 4.71 -12.69
C ILE A 178 2.36 3.48 -13.48
N LYS A 179 2.26 3.63 -14.80
CA LYS A 179 1.87 2.57 -15.71
C LYS A 179 2.97 1.53 -15.85
N ILE A 180 4.23 1.95 -15.88
CA ILE A 180 5.40 1.07 -15.97
C ILE A 180 5.55 0.25 -14.68
N ILE A 181 5.39 0.87 -13.51
CA ILE A 181 5.38 0.20 -12.21
C ILE A 181 4.25 -0.83 -12.17
N SER A 182 3.05 -0.45 -12.62
CA SER A 182 1.86 -1.31 -12.59
C SER A 182 1.93 -2.47 -13.57
N ASP A 183 2.48 -2.25 -14.77
CA ASP A 183 2.61 -3.25 -15.83
C ASP A 183 3.94 -4.04 -15.70
N HIS A 184 4.74 -3.78 -14.67
CA HIS A 184 6.03 -4.41 -14.50
C HIS A 184 5.88 -5.94 -14.45
N PRO A 185 6.71 -6.72 -15.17
CA PRO A 185 6.57 -8.17 -15.23
C PRO A 185 6.54 -8.84 -13.85
N ILE A 186 7.35 -8.32 -12.93
CA ILE A 186 7.37 -8.76 -11.53
C ILE A 186 6.01 -8.50 -10.90
N VAL A 187 5.52 -7.26 -10.88
CA VAL A 187 4.22 -6.87 -10.30
C VAL A 187 3.07 -7.70 -10.91
N ASN A 188 3.06 -7.89 -12.23
CA ASN A 188 2.09 -8.73 -12.93
C ASN A 188 2.14 -10.21 -12.52
N THR A 189 3.32 -10.75 -12.23
CA THR A 189 3.47 -12.12 -11.72
C THR A 189 2.77 -12.28 -10.38
N PHE A 190 2.81 -11.27 -9.51
CA PHE A 190 2.11 -11.30 -8.22
C PHE A 190 0.61 -11.10 -8.37
N ILE A 191 0.19 -10.19 -9.25
CA ILE A 191 -1.22 -9.94 -9.53
C ILE A 191 -1.92 -11.18 -10.12
N THR A 192 -1.20 -11.96 -10.93
CA THR A 192 -1.71 -13.18 -11.59
C THR A 192 -1.63 -14.45 -10.74
N GLY A 193 -1.18 -14.36 -9.48
CA GLY A 193 -1.12 -15.52 -8.58
C GLY A 193 0.16 -16.35 -8.68
N GLY A 194 1.20 -15.85 -9.36
CA GLY A 194 2.49 -16.53 -9.50
C GLY A 194 3.48 -16.30 -8.35
N GLY A 195 3.09 -15.57 -7.29
CA GLY A 195 3.93 -15.34 -6.11
C GLY A 195 3.92 -16.49 -5.11
N SER A 196 4.94 -16.56 -4.25
CA SER A 196 4.98 -17.51 -3.14
C SER A 196 4.00 -17.10 -2.04
N VAL A 197 3.01 -17.94 -1.76
CA VAL A 197 2.15 -17.80 -0.58
C VAL A 197 2.99 -18.13 0.65
N GLN A 198 3.28 -17.15 1.50
CA GLN A 198 3.80 -17.43 2.84
C GLN A 198 2.64 -17.99 3.68
N TYR A 199 2.37 -19.28 3.53
CA TYR A 199 1.60 -20.01 4.52
C TYR A 199 2.35 -19.92 5.84
N GLY A 200 1.68 -19.36 6.85
CA GLY A 200 2.13 -19.38 8.23
C GLY A 200 2.62 -20.78 8.58
N MET A 201 3.89 -20.87 8.96
CA MET A 201 4.45 -22.08 9.54
C MET A 201 3.72 -22.31 10.86
N GLY A 202 2.71 -23.16 10.83
CA GLY A 202 2.16 -23.77 12.02
C GLY A 202 3.22 -24.67 12.64
N ARG A 203 3.72 -24.28 13.80
CA ARG A 203 3.47 -24.94 15.10
C ARG A 203 4.27 -24.27 16.21
#